data_AF-A0A2S9WTG7-F1
#
_entry.id   AF-A0A2S9WTG7-F1
#
_cell.length_a   1.000
_cell.length_b   1.000
_cell.length_c   1.000
_cell.angle_alpha   90.00
_cell.angle_beta   90.00
_cell.angle_gamma   90.00
#
_symmetry.space_group_name_H-M   'P 1'
#
loop_
_entity.id
_entity.type
_entity.pdbx_description
1 polymer ?
#
loop_
_entity_poly.entity_id
_entity_poly.type
_entity_poly.pdbx_seq_one_letter_code
_entity_poly.pdbx_strand_id
1 'polypeptide(L)'
;MAQVGINTIEPKSLLDVVVDDPDAPKATDGILIPRVNVLPSGIEFPTIEQTGMIIYLTTIDGSNPAGFYFFNGSSFVNVNDTASGAFVNNDATGNLASNTTANIRRSGNVSIGGSLNSGRLNIEISSTEPLTGLARTALKLDNSNSSTAQGNTYGIDSNNATTPSRSTDPTDGSRGNKVGIRSIVTAAGTANHVGFLNEVFDNSSATNGGNVIGIDNKIGNIVGSGLDNYGIRSIVGDGSSTGNIYGVYSEVVGSTSTNKYSGIFIGPNFGIRNSNLAGDGYNLPTTDGLSGQVLTTNGAGVASWQSISETERSSIRTINTGTIADTDDTVLITGDISIPEASAANLGKKYTIALGLNSDNLTITTSGNGFFYPGNSSVSSTFNLNKNPLEQRSVTVQSDGTKWVIINLIRN
;
A
#
# COMPACT_ATOMS: atom_id res chain seq x y z
N MET A 1 81.20 -15.83 -5.13
CA MET A 1 80.33 -15.73 -3.95
C MET A 1 80.57 -16.98 -3.12
N ALA A 2 80.91 -16.84 -1.84
CA ALA A 2 81.04 -17.97 -0.93
C ALA A 2 79.72 -18.13 -0.17
N GLN A 3 79.25 -19.37 -0.01
CA GLN A 3 78.15 -19.69 0.90
C GLN A 3 78.72 -19.96 2.28
N VAL A 4 77.99 -19.57 3.33
CA VAL A 4 78.35 -19.86 4.72
C VAL A 4 77.43 -20.96 5.22
N GLY A 5 78.00 -22.15 5.43
CA GLY A 5 77.34 -23.25 6.12
C GLY A 5 77.77 -23.29 7.57
N ILE A 6 76.82 -23.33 8.50
CA ILE A 6 77.06 -23.65 9.91
C ILE A 6 76.49 -25.04 10.13
N ASN A 7 77.37 -25.97 10.53
CA ASN A 7 77.05 -27.38 10.76
C ASN A 7 76.51 -28.12 9.50
N THR A 8 76.87 -27.63 8.31
CA THR A 8 76.63 -28.29 7.01
C THR A 8 77.79 -28.01 6.07
N ILE A 9 78.14 -29.00 5.23
CA ILE A 9 79.13 -28.86 4.16
C ILE A 9 78.49 -28.61 2.78
N GLU A 10 77.16 -28.71 2.71
CA GLU A 10 76.37 -28.47 1.50
C GLU A 10 75.33 -27.38 1.78
N PRO A 11 75.75 -26.12 1.99
CA PRO A 11 74.82 -25.02 2.26
C PRO A 11 73.89 -24.79 1.06
N LYS A 12 72.58 -24.71 1.33
CA LYS A 12 71.54 -24.53 0.30
C LYS A 12 71.17 -23.06 0.05
N SER A 13 71.79 -22.13 0.78
CA SER A 13 71.58 -20.68 0.65
C SER A 13 72.89 -19.92 0.90
N LEU A 14 72.86 -18.58 0.92
CA LEU A 14 74.04 -17.77 1.26
C LEU A 14 74.49 -17.97 2.72
N LEU A 15 73.53 -18.18 3.63
CA LEU A 15 73.73 -18.55 5.03
C LEU A 15 72.78 -19.70 5.35
N ASP A 16 73.33 -20.90 5.52
CA ASP A 16 72.59 -22.10 5.89
C ASP A 16 73.06 -22.59 7.25
N VAL A 17 72.12 -22.76 8.17
CA VAL A 17 72.39 -23.18 9.56
C VAL A 17 71.56 -24.42 9.82
N VAL A 18 72.24 -25.56 9.97
CA VAL A 18 71.61 -26.86 10.14
C VAL A 18 71.76 -27.32 11.58
N VAL A 19 70.66 -27.80 12.18
CA VAL A 19 70.70 -28.40 13.52
C VAL A 19 71.39 -29.77 13.48
N ASP A 20 72.11 -30.11 14.54
CA ASP A 20 72.86 -31.36 14.68
C ASP A 20 71.95 -32.59 14.59
N ASP A 21 70.79 -32.54 15.24
CA ASP A 21 69.74 -33.56 15.15
C ASP A 21 68.37 -32.89 14.95
N PRO A 22 67.80 -32.93 13.73
CA PRO A 22 66.50 -32.33 13.46
C PRO A 22 65.33 -33.04 14.16
N ASP A 23 65.52 -34.29 14.59
CA ASP A 23 64.50 -35.08 15.28
C ASP A 23 64.58 -34.91 16.81
N ALA A 24 65.71 -34.39 17.34
CA ALA A 24 65.93 -34.12 18.75
C ALA A 24 66.72 -32.82 19.01
N PRO A 25 66.12 -31.63 18.74
CA PRO A 25 66.81 -30.35 18.94
C PRO A 25 67.16 -30.10 20.41
N LYS A 26 68.38 -29.62 20.65
CA LYS A 26 68.91 -29.17 21.95
C LYS A 26 68.48 -27.73 22.25
N ALA A 27 68.55 -27.31 23.51
CA ALA A 27 68.23 -25.94 23.91
C ALA A 27 69.12 -24.85 23.28
N THR A 28 70.27 -25.24 22.73
CA THR A 28 71.21 -24.36 22.01
C THR A 28 70.93 -24.27 20.51
N ASP A 29 69.99 -25.05 20.00
CA ASP A 29 69.73 -25.16 18.58
C ASP A 29 68.76 -24.04 18.16
N GLY A 30 69.34 -22.91 17.77
CA GLY A 30 68.62 -21.71 17.35
C GLY A 30 69.56 -20.56 17.01
N ILE A 31 68.99 -19.41 16.62
CA ILE A 31 69.75 -18.19 16.31
C ILE A 31 69.32 -17.09 17.28
N LEU A 32 70.27 -16.56 18.05
CA LEU A 32 70.07 -15.35 18.82
C LEU A 32 70.24 -14.14 17.90
N ILE A 33 69.15 -13.46 17.60
CA ILE A 33 69.17 -12.18 16.91
C ILE A 33 69.54 -11.03 17.86
N PRO A 34 69.94 -9.85 17.35
CA PRO A 34 70.21 -8.69 18.18
C PRO A 34 69.02 -8.35 19.09
N ARG A 35 69.32 -8.18 20.38
CA ARG A 35 68.34 -7.81 21.41
C ARG A 35 68.53 -6.35 21.80
N VAL A 36 67.45 -5.59 21.85
CA VAL A 36 67.47 -4.17 22.24
C VAL A 36 66.43 -3.90 23.32
N ASN A 37 66.70 -2.95 24.21
CA ASN A 37 65.72 -2.51 25.22
C ASN A 37 64.80 -1.38 24.71
N VAL A 38 65.21 -0.70 23.63
CA VAL A 38 64.53 0.43 22.98
C VAL A 38 64.75 0.30 21.47
N LEU A 39 63.73 0.58 20.65
CA LEU A 39 63.88 0.56 19.20
C LEU A 39 64.81 1.71 18.74
N PRO A 40 65.73 1.47 17.78
CA PRO A 40 66.55 2.55 17.23
C PRO A 40 65.70 3.73 16.74
N SER A 41 66.14 4.95 16.99
CA SER A 41 65.44 6.20 16.63
C SER A 41 66.42 7.35 16.36
N GLY A 42 65.93 8.43 15.76
CA GLY A 42 66.75 9.62 15.47
C GLY A 42 67.85 9.32 14.46
N ILE A 43 69.09 9.71 14.78
CA ILE A 43 70.26 9.50 13.90
C ILE A 43 70.68 8.03 13.78
N GLU A 44 70.28 7.19 14.73
CA GLU A 44 70.53 5.75 14.75
C GLU A 44 69.39 4.96 14.07
N PHE A 45 68.42 5.66 13.48
CA PHE A 45 67.32 5.02 12.77
C PHE A 45 67.84 4.37 11.47
N PRO A 46 67.46 3.11 11.17
CA PRO A 46 67.93 2.44 9.97
C PRO A 46 67.46 3.13 8.69
N THR A 47 68.25 3.03 7.64
CA THR A 47 67.90 3.51 6.29
C THR A 47 67.31 2.37 5.46
N ILE A 48 66.80 2.69 4.27
CA ILE A 48 66.24 1.70 3.33
C ILE A 48 67.17 0.51 3.04
N GLU A 49 68.49 0.69 3.16
CA GLU A 49 69.49 -0.37 2.98
C GLU A 49 69.40 -1.49 4.04
N GLN A 50 68.83 -1.20 5.21
CA GLN A 50 68.61 -2.17 6.29
C GLN A 50 67.21 -2.80 6.25
N THR A 51 66.46 -2.67 5.15
CA THR A 51 65.17 -3.34 4.98
C THR A 51 65.32 -4.85 5.16
N GLY A 52 64.50 -5.44 6.02
CA GLY A 52 64.58 -6.85 6.41
C GLY A 52 65.47 -7.12 7.64
N MET A 53 66.06 -6.09 8.25
CA MET A 53 66.76 -6.24 9.53
C MET A 53 65.78 -6.67 10.62
N ILE A 54 66.12 -7.73 11.37
CA ILE A 54 65.30 -8.30 12.44
C ILE A 54 65.98 -8.09 13.79
N ILE A 55 65.23 -7.60 14.78
CA ILE A 55 65.65 -7.40 16.16
C ILE A 55 64.61 -7.94 17.13
N TYR A 56 65.02 -8.28 18.34
CA TYR A 56 64.12 -8.61 19.44
C TYR A 56 64.10 -7.48 20.45
N LEU A 57 62.94 -6.86 20.64
CA LEU A 57 62.69 -5.88 21.69
C LEU A 57 62.42 -6.62 23.01
N THR A 58 63.28 -6.43 24.02
CA THR A 58 63.25 -7.17 25.29
C THR A 58 62.29 -6.59 26.33
N THR A 59 61.96 -5.31 26.22
CA THR A 59 61.10 -4.56 27.16
C THR A 59 60.14 -3.67 26.40
N ILE A 60 59.00 -3.30 27.01
CA ILE A 60 58.05 -2.37 26.39
C ILE A 60 58.75 -1.01 26.13
N ASP A 61 58.61 -0.50 24.90
CA ASP A 61 59.13 0.80 24.47
C ASP A 61 57.99 1.68 23.92
N GLY A 62 57.44 2.55 24.77
CA GLY A 62 56.24 3.32 24.45
C GLY A 62 55.02 2.40 24.27
N SER A 63 54.40 2.43 23.09
CA SER A 63 53.29 1.53 22.71
C SER A 63 53.76 0.21 22.08
N ASN A 64 55.08 -0.01 21.94
CA ASN A 64 55.64 -1.19 21.30
C ASN A 64 55.85 -2.30 22.36
N PRO A 65 55.11 -3.42 22.29
CA PRO A 65 55.31 -4.53 23.21
C PRO A 65 56.62 -5.28 22.90
N ALA A 66 57.18 -5.96 23.89
CA ALA A 66 58.34 -6.85 23.68
C ALA A 66 58.03 -7.91 22.62
N GLY A 67 59.00 -8.22 21.75
CA GLY A 67 58.80 -9.18 20.66
C GLY A 67 59.77 -9.00 19.50
N PHE A 68 59.52 -9.76 18.43
CA PHE A 68 60.28 -9.67 17.19
C PHE A 68 59.78 -8.49 16.34
N TYR A 69 60.73 -7.68 15.86
CA TYR A 69 60.49 -6.58 14.94
C TYR A 69 61.35 -6.76 13.70
N PHE A 70 60.79 -6.46 12.54
CA PHE A 70 61.57 -6.29 11.31
C PHE A 70 61.46 -4.85 10.82
N PHE A 71 62.53 -4.33 10.24
CA PHE A 71 62.52 -3.02 9.60
C PHE A 71 61.98 -3.16 8.17
N ASN A 72 60.86 -2.51 7.86
CA ASN A 72 60.22 -2.59 6.54
C ASN A 72 60.76 -1.58 5.52
N GLY A 73 61.87 -0.90 5.84
CA GLY A 73 62.42 0.19 5.04
C GLY A 73 62.02 1.59 5.50
N SER A 74 61.03 1.69 6.39
CA SER A 74 60.52 2.97 6.92
C SER A 74 60.22 2.94 8.41
N SER A 75 59.89 1.78 8.98
CA SER A 75 59.53 1.59 10.38
C SER A 75 59.85 0.18 10.84
N PHE A 76 60.04 0.02 12.15
CA PHE A 76 60.02 -1.28 12.79
C PHE A 76 58.58 -1.75 12.95
N VAL A 77 58.27 -2.92 12.40
CA VAL A 77 56.94 -3.54 12.48
C VAL A 77 57.06 -4.78 13.35
N ASN A 78 56.20 -4.88 14.37
CA ASN A 78 56.12 -6.08 15.20
C ASN A 78 55.60 -7.22 14.32
N VAL A 79 56.25 -8.39 14.38
CA VAL A 79 55.86 -9.57 13.59
C VAL A 79 54.42 -10.01 13.91
N ASN A 80 53.95 -9.74 15.13
CA ASN A 80 52.57 -10.05 15.56
C ASN A 80 51.54 -8.99 15.18
N ASP A 81 51.95 -7.77 14.81
CA ASP A 81 51.05 -6.67 14.37
C ASP A 81 50.69 -6.75 12.87
N THR A 82 51.00 -7.87 12.21
CA THR A 82 50.76 -8.05 10.77
C THR A 82 49.28 -8.28 10.42
N ALA A 83 48.38 -8.41 11.40
CA ALA A 83 46.96 -8.63 11.17
C ALA A 83 46.22 -7.32 10.84
N SER A 84 45.98 -7.06 9.54
CA SER A 84 45.03 -6.05 9.06
C SER A 84 43.69 -6.69 8.68
N GLY A 85 42.60 -6.28 9.31
CA GLY A 85 41.26 -6.80 9.02
C GLY A 85 40.19 -5.70 9.00
N ALA A 86 39.19 -5.85 8.14
CA ALA A 86 38.10 -4.88 7.97
C ALA A 86 36.88 -5.12 8.89
N PHE A 87 36.88 -6.23 9.63
CA PHE A 87 35.77 -6.68 10.46
C PHE A 87 36.25 -6.97 11.87
N VAL A 88 35.57 -6.38 12.86
CA VAL A 88 35.85 -6.59 14.28
C VAL A 88 34.76 -7.45 14.89
N ASN A 89 35.08 -8.13 15.98
CA ASN A 89 34.10 -8.81 16.80
C ASN A 89 33.06 -7.81 17.30
N ASN A 90 31.82 -8.30 17.37
CA ASN A 90 30.73 -7.60 18.03
C ASN A 90 30.77 -7.79 19.56
N ASP A 91 31.96 -7.73 20.14
CA ASP A 91 32.20 -7.68 21.58
C ASP A 91 32.74 -6.28 21.96
N ALA A 92 32.84 -5.98 23.26
CA ALA A 92 33.36 -4.69 23.72
C ALA A 92 34.88 -4.53 23.51
N THR A 93 35.57 -5.55 23.00
CA THR A 93 37.04 -5.57 22.90
C THR A 93 37.58 -4.93 21.63
N GLY A 94 36.75 -4.84 20.57
CA GLY A 94 37.16 -4.24 19.29
C GLY A 94 38.21 -5.04 18.52
N ASN A 95 38.51 -6.27 18.95
CA ASN A 95 39.45 -7.16 18.28
C ASN A 95 38.94 -7.60 16.90
N LEU A 96 39.85 -7.95 15.99
CA LEU A 96 39.50 -8.52 14.69
C LEU A 96 38.79 -9.87 14.84
N ALA A 97 37.80 -10.12 14.00
CA ALA A 97 37.12 -11.41 13.95
C ALA A 97 38.03 -12.48 13.31
N SER A 98 38.34 -13.54 14.07
CA SER A 98 39.36 -14.54 13.70
C SER A 98 38.81 -15.92 13.37
N ASN A 99 37.50 -16.15 13.46
CA ASN A 99 36.87 -17.43 13.13
C ASN A 99 35.48 -17.26 12.50
N THR A 100 34.95 -18.34 11.92
CA THR A 100 33.68 -18.36 11.17
C THR A 100 32.43 -18.35 12.04
N THR A 101 32.57 -18.49 13.36
CA THR A 101 31.45 -18.44 14.31
C THR A 101 31.36 -17.11 15.05
N ALA A 102 32.33 -16.21 14.82
CA ALA A 102 32.37 -14.90 15.43
C ALA A 102 31.28 -13.99 14.85
N ASN A 103 30.60 -13.26 15.73
CA ASN A 103 29.73 -12.17 15.33
C ASN A 103 30.59 -11.00 14.85
N ILE A 104 30.40 -10.54 13.62
CA ILE A 104 31.22 -9.48 13.01
C ILE A 104 30.46 -8.16 12.92
N ARG A 105 31.17 -7.04 13.07
CA ARG A 105 30.64 -5.69 12.82
C ARG A 105 31.67 -4.77 12.19
N ARG A 106 31.17 -3.63 11.69
CA ARG A 106 31.97 -2.51 11.19
C ARG A 106 31.30 -1.20 11.58
N SER A 107 32.10 -0.21 11.99
CA SER A 107 31.62 1.12 12.38
C SER A 107 31.35 2.00 11.16
N GLY A 108 32.09 1.78 10.07
CA GLY A 108 31.93 2.49 8.81
C GLY A 108 30.84 1.89 7.91
N ASN A 109 30.60 2.58 6.79
CA ASN A 109 29.68 2.14 5.75
C ASN A 109 30.25 0.98 4.94
N VAL A 110 29.36 0.20 4.35
CA VAL A 110 29.69 -1.01 3.60
C VAL A 110 29.08 -0.87 2.24
N SER A 111 29.90 -0.67 1.22
CA SER A 111 29.43 -0.72 -0.16
C SER A 111 29.88 -2.03 -0.79
N ILE A 112 28.93 -2.75 -1.39
CA ILE A 112 29.19 -3.97 -2.17
C ILE A 112 28.83 -3.66 -3.62
N GLY A 113 29.84 -3.71 -4.50
CA GLY A 113 29.65 -3.56 -5.95
C GLY A 113 29.39 -2.12 -6.45
N GLY A 114 29.58 -1.11 -5.60
CA GLY A 114 29.11 0.26 -5.85
C GLY A 114 30.00 1.40 -5.38
N SER A 115 29.69 2.61 -5.86
CA SER A 115 30.40 3.86 -5.51
C SER A 115 29.74 4.64 -4.37
N LEU A 116 28.57 4.18 -3.91
CA LEU A 116 27.78 4.83 -2.87
C LEU A 116 28.48 4.80 -1.50
N ASN A 117 28.63 5.98 -0.88
CA ASN A 117 29.20 6.15 0.46
C ASN A 117 28.18 6.59 1.51
N SER A 118 26.89 6.70 1.16
CA SER A 118 25.81 7.12 2.06
C SER A 118 25.05 5.89 2.58
N GLY A 119 24.91 5.74 3.90
CA GLY A 119 24.22 4.60 4.52
C GLY A 119 25.14 3.45 4.93
N ARG A 120 24.76 2.70 5.98
CA ARG A 120 25.63 1.68 6.60
C ARG A 120 25.85 0.44 5.73
N LEU A 121 24.91 0.11 4.84
CA LEU A 121 25.01 -0.97 3.88
C LEU A 121 24.41 -0.51 2.55
N ASN A 122 25.23 -0.52 1.51
CA ASN A 122 24.88 -0.27 0.12
C ASN A 122 25.19 -1.51 -0.70
N ILE A 123 24.24 -1.91 -1.53
CA ILE A 123 24.41 -3.00 -2.50
C ILE A 123 24.01 -2.45 -3.85
N GLU A 124 24.95 -2.41 -4.79
CA GLU A 124 24.76 -1.81 -6.10
C GLU A 124 25.14 -2.80 -7.20
N ILE A 125 24.41 -2.76 -8.31
CA ILE A 125 24.84 -3.39 -9.56
C ILE A 125 25.20 -2.28 -10.53
N SER A 126 26.50 -2.16 -10.81
CA SER A 126 27.02 -1.22 -11.80
C SER A 126 26.57 -1.62 -13.22
N SER A 127 26.21 -0.62 -14.04
CA SER A 127 25.64 -0.81 -15.38
C SER A 127 26.65 -1.12 -16.49
N THR A 128 27.92 -1.35 -16.16
CA THR A 128 29.03 -1.30 -17.12
C THR A 128 29.16 -2.53 -18.02
N GLU A 129 28.56 -3.67 -17.67
CA GLU A 129 28.67 -4.90 -18.49
C GLU A 129 27.31 -5.34 -19.03
N PRO A 130 27.06 -5.35 -20.35
CA PRO A 130 25.80 -5.84 -20.91
C PRO A 130 25.71 -7.37 -20.75
N LEU A 131 24.80 -7.83 -19.88
CA LEU A 131 24.41 -9.23 -19.80
C LEU A 131 23.09 -9.40 -20.57
N THR A 132 23.16 -10.01 -21.74
CA THR A 132 21.97 -10.36 -22.53
C THR A 132 21.30 -11.59 -21.94
N GLY A 133 19.99 -11.52 -21.68
CA GLY A 133 19.17 -12.68 -21.32
C GLY A 133 19.16 -13.12 -19.86
N LEU A 134 19.77 -12.37 -18.93
CA LEU A 134 19.75 -12.69 -17.49
C LEU A 134 19.19 -11.54 -16.64
N ALA A 135 18.48 -11.89 -15.55
CA ALA A 135 17.98 -10.91 -14.58
C ALA A 135 19.10 -10.40 -13.67
N ARG A 136 19.18 -9.08 -13.50
CA ARG A 136 20.09 -8.44 -12.53
C ARG A 136 19.43 -8.45 -11.15
N THR A 137 20.03 -9.14 -10.18
CA THR A 137 19.51 -9.22 -8.80
C THR A 137 20.55 -8.68 -7.82
N ALA A 138 20.29 -7.51 -7.24
CA ALA A 138 21.22 -6.88 -6.30
C ALA A 138 21.21 -7.60 -4.94
N LEU A 139 20.03 -7.97 -4.47
CA LEU A 139 19.82 -8.65 -3.21
C LEU A 139 18.77 -9.76 -3.40
N LYS A 140 19.17 -11.00 -3.11
CA LYS A 140 18.25 -12.13 -2.98
C LYS A 140 18.33 -12.65 -1.55
N LEU A 141 17.19 -12.83 -0.91
CA LEU A 141 17.08 -13.36 0.44
C LEU A 141 16.13 -14.55 0.41
N ASP A 142 16.68 -15.76 0.52
CA ASP A 142 15.92 -17.00 0.56
C ASP A 142 15.90 -17.52 2.00
N ASN A 143 14.74 -17.51 2.65
CA ASN A 143 14.54 -18.18 3.93
C ASN A 143 13.81 -19.52 3.70
N SER A 144 14.58 -20.59 3.53
CA SER A 144 14.11 -21.94 3.22
C SER A 144 14.18 -22.89 4.42
N ASN A 145 13.91 -22.39 5.62
CA ASN A 145 13.93 -23.20 6.84
C ASN A 145 13.05 -24.45 6.70
N SER A 146 13.63 -25.65 6.86
CA SER A 146 12.95 -26.91 6.56
C SER A 146 12.33 -27.57 7.78
N SER A 147 11.07 -27.99 7.59
CA SER A 147 10.25 -28.91 8.40
C SER A 147 10.04 -28.60 9.89
N THR A 148 8.78 -28.30 10.23
CA THR A 148 8.17 -28.30 11.59
C THR A 148 8.38 -27.08 12.50
N ALA A 149 8.71 -25.90 11.96
CA ALA A 149 8.78 -24.69 12.78
C ALA A 149 7.45 -24.42 13.51
N GLN A 150 7.41 -24.62 14.83
CA GLN A 150 6.25 -24.30 15.69
C GLN A 150 6.18 -22.80 16.03
N GLY A 151 6.59 -21.93 15.11
CA GLY A 151 6.67 -20.49 15.32
C GLY A 151 6.84 -19.70 14.02
N ASN A 152 6.74 -18.37 14.11
CA ASN A 152 6.84 -17.49 12.96
C ASN A 152 8.27 -17.48 12.39
N THR A 153 8.39 -17.52 11.07
CA THR A 153 9.66 -17.29 10.36
C THR A 153 9.58 -15.99 9.56
N TYR A 154 10.66 -15.22 9.52
CA TYR A 154 10.72 -13.95 8.79
C TYR A 154 11.80 -14.04 7.70
N GLY A 155 11.45 -13.75 6.45
CA GLY A 155 12.45 -13.55 5.39
C GLY A 155 13.21 -12.24 5.59
N ILE A 156 12.47 -11.18 5.96
CA ILE A 156 12.99 -9.86 6.33
C ILE A 156 12.15 -9.37 7.51
N ASP A 157 12.79 -9.06 8.63
CA ASP A 157 12.19 -8.29 9.73
C ASP A 157 12.87 -6.91 9.77
N SER A 158 12.11 -5.87 9.41
CA SER A 158 12.61 -4.50 9.30
C SER A 158 11.93 -3.61 10.32
N ASN A 159 12.69 -3.23 11.36
CA ASN A 159 12.25 -2.29 12.37
C ASN A 159 12.99 -0.96 12.23
N ASN A 160 12.28 0.10 11.85
CA ASN A 160 12.79 1.46 11.97
C ASN A 160 12.36 2.01 13.35
N ALA A 161 13.29 2.10 14.30
CA ALA A 161 13.06 2.65 15.64
C ALA A 161 13.52 4.11 15.80
N THR A 162 13.85 4.79 14.71
CA THR A 162 14.34 6.19 14.76
C THR A 162 13.29 7.15 15.32
N THR A 163 13.76 8.21 15.97
CA THR A 163 12.98 9.32 16.52
C THR A 163 13.30 10.59 15.74
N PRO A 164 12.71 10.79 14.54
CA PRO A 164 12.94 12.01 13.78
C PRO A 164 12.48 13.23 14.58
N SER A 165 13.35 14.23 14.72
CA SER A 165 13.02 15.47 15.42
C SER A 165 12.19 16.38 14.52
N ARG A 166 11.32 17.18 15.14
CA ARG A 166 10.83 18.42 14.54
C ARG A 166 11.94 19.47 14.65
N SER A 167 12.14 20.30 13.63
CA SER A 167 12.94 21.50 13.83
C SER A 167 12.34 22.33 14.96
N THR A 168 13.18 22.81 15.88
CA THR A 168 12.76 23.69 16.98
C THR A 168 12.62 25.14 16.53
N ASP A 169 13.13 25.47 15.34
CA ASP A 169 12.94 26.78 14.71
C ASP A 169 11.53 26.86 14.11
N PRO A 170 10.66 27.77 14.58
CA PRO A 170 9.30 27.91 14.07
C PRO A 170 9.24 28.41 12.62
N THR A 171 10.35 28.91 12.05
CA THR A 171 10.45 29.30 10.64
C THR A 171 10.90 28.15 9.73
N ASP A 172 11.50 27.12 10.31
CA ASP A 172 11.93 25.92 9.61
C ASP A 172 10.85 24.85 9.73
N GLY A 173 9.96 24.79 8.74
CA GLY A 173 8.91 23.79 8.62
C GLY A 173 9.40 22.35 8.40
N SER A 174 10.71 22.09 8.49
CA SER A 174 11.31 20.78 8.26
C SER A 174 10.87 19.77 9.32
N ARG A 175 10.10 18.76 8.87
CA ARG A 175 9.69 17.60 9.66
C ARG A 175 10.39 16.37 9.10
N GLY A 176 11.15 15.67 9.93
CA GLY A 176 11.74 14.39 9.54
C GLY A 176 10.66 13.32 9.34
N ASN A 177 10.65 12.67 8.18
CA ASN A 177 9.75 11.55 7.91
C ASN A 177 10.41 10.23 8.33
N LYS A 178 9.65 9.38 9.02
CA LYS A 178 10.06 8.02 9.33
C LYS A 178 9.57 7.09 8.24
N VAL A 179 10.49 6.43 7.54
CA VAL A 179 10.18 5.51 6.44
C VAL A 179 10.73 4.13 6.77
N GLY A 180 9.89 3.09 6.73
CA GLY A 180 10.33 1.70 6.94
C GLY A 180 11.02 1.15 5.70
N ILE A 181 10.28 1.09 4.58
CA ILE A 181 10.79 0.66 3.28
C ILE A 181 10.43 1.72 2.24
N ARG A 182 11.42 2.17 1.47
CA ARG A 182 11.24 3.05 0.31
C ARG A 182 11.61 2.28 -0.95
N SER A 183 10.61 1.92 -1.75
CA SER A 183 10.83 1.37 -3.10
C SER A 183 10.62 2.47 -4.13
N ILE A 184 11.55 2.59 -5.08
CA ILE A 184 11.50 3.55 -6.17
C ILE A 184 11.82 2.75 -7.44
N VAL A 185 10.87 2.69 -8.35
CA VAL A 185 11.08 2.08 -9.67
C VAL A 185 10.97 3.18 -10.70
N THR A 186 12.14 3.65 -11.14
CA THR A 186 12.27 4.79 -12.03
C THR A 186 13.39 4.50 -13.02
N ALA A 187 13.08 4.55 -14.31
CA ALA A 187 14.04 4.59 -15.41
C ALA A 187 13.25 4.84 -16.70
N ALA A 188 13.93 5.29 -17.75
CA ALA A 188 13.34 5.26 -19.08
C ALA A 188 13.22 3.79 -19.55
N GLY A 189 12.08 3.41 -20.12
CA GLY A 189 11.83 2.04 -20.59
C GLY A 189 10.37 1.85 -20.99
N THR A 190 10.11 0.97 -21.95
CA THR A 190 8.76 0.67 -22.47
C THR A 190 8.10 -0.54 -21.79
N ALA A 191 8.86 -1.26 -20.95
CA ALA A 191 8.37 -2.42 -20.21
C ALA A 191 7.65 -2.00 -18.92
N ASN A 192 6.96 -2.97 -18.29
CA ASN A 192 6.25 -2.73 -17.04
C ASN A 192 7.20 -2.37 -15.91
N HIS A 193 6.88 -1.30 -15.19
CA HIS A 193 7.54 -0.95 -13.93
C HIS A 193 6.70 -1.48 -12.76
N VAL A 194 7.24 -2.41 -11.98
CA VAL A 194 6.56 -3.03 -10.84
C VAL A 194 7.30 -2.67 -9.55
N GLY A 195 6.67 -1.85 -8.70
CA GLY A 195 7.24 -1.38 -7.44
C GLY A 195 7.32 -2.46 -6.36
N PHE A 196 6.24 -3.21 -6.20
CA PHE A 196 6.10 -4.35 -5.30
C PHE A 196 5.28 -5.43 -5.99
N LEU A 197 5.80 -6.65 -6.06
CA LEU A 197 5.08 -7.85 -6.47
C LEU A 197 5.02 -8.76 -5.25
N ASN A 198 3.80 -8.99 -4.74
CA ASN A 198 3.56 -9.90 -3.63
C ASN A 198 2.81 -11.11 -4.16
N GLU A 199 3.47 -12.27 -4.17
CA GLU A 199 2.85 -13.55 -4.49
C GLU A 199 2.82 -14.39 -3.21
N VAL A 200 1.63 -14.80 -2.79
CA VAL A 200 1.44 -15.59 -1.57
C VAL A 200 0.62 -16.81 -1.93
N PHE A 201 1.20 -17.98 -1.68
CA PHE A 201 0.59 -19.27 -2.00
C PHE A 201 0.52 -20.11 -0.73
N ASP A 202 -0.61 -20.76 -0.49
CA ASP A 202 -0.67 -21.94 0.37
C ASP A 202 -0.70 -23.17 -0.53
N ASN A 203 0.36 -23.98 -0.46
CA ASN A 203 0.50 -25.21 -1.23
C ASN A 203 0.20 -26.46 -0.37
N SER A 204 -0.44 -26.27 0.79
CA SER A 204 -0.85 -27.37 1.65
C SER A 204 -2.10 -28.05 1.11
N SER A 205 -2.04 -29.37 0.95
CA SER A 205 -3.19 -30.21 0.59
C SER A 205 -4.04 -30.60 1.81
N ALA A 206 -3.84 -29.95 2.96
CA ALA A 206 -4.43 -30.37 4.23
C ALA A 206 -5.80 -29.74 4.44
N THR A 207 -6.72 -30.49 5.07
CA THR A 207 -8.11 -30.09 5.32
C THR A 207 -8.29 -28.95 6.34
N ASN A 208 -7.20 -28.47 6.94
CA ASN A 208 -7.14 -27.36 7.90
C ASN A 208 -6.12 -26.31 7.42
N GLY A 209 -6.32 -25.76 6.21
CA GLY A 209 -5.50 -24.69 5.66
C GLY A 209 -5.65 -23.38 6.44
N GLY A 210 -4.58 -22.59 6.50
CA GLY A 210 -4.59 -21.25 7.08
C GLY A 210 -5.17 -20.21 6.11
N ASN A 211 -5.30 -18.97 6.58
CA ASN A 211 -5.65 -17.86 5.70
C ASN A 211 -4.42 -17.44 4.88
N VAL A 212 -4.57 -17.26 3.57
CA VAL A 212 -3.57 -16.61 2.71
C VAL A 212 -3.82 -15.11 2.75
N ILE A 213 -2.86 -14.34 3.28
CA ILE A 213 -2.98 -12.89 3.41
C ILE A 213 -1.82 -12.25 2.63
N GLY A 214 -2.15 -11.49 1.57
CA GLY A 214 -1.14 -10.81 0.75
C GLY A 214 -0.57 -9.54 1.38
N ILE A 215 -1.43 -8.73 1.99
CA ILE A 215 -1.07 -7.49 2.67
C ILE A 215 -1.93 -7.38 3.94
N ASP A 216 -1.29 -7.35 5.11
CA ASP A 216 -1.95 -7.09 6.40
C ASP A 216 -1.41 -5.79 7.00
N ASN A 217 -2.24 -4.74 6.99
CA ASN A 217 -1.85 -3.41 7.44
C ASN A 217 -2.54 -3.07 8.76
N LYS A 218 -1.76 -2.93 9.84
CA LYS A 218 -2.23 -2.35 11.09
C LYS A 218 -1.66 -0.95 11.29
N ILE A 219 -2.53 0.05 11.26
CA ILE A 219 -2.15 1.45 11.53
C ILE A 219 -2.50 1.80 12.98
N GLY A 220 -1.52 2.35 13.71
CA GLY A 220 -1.66 2.75 15.10
C GLY A 220 -2.52 4.01 15.31
N ASN A 221 -2.58 4.47 16.56
CA ASN A 221 -3.27 5.71 16.89
C ASN A 221 -2.40 6.94 16.60
N ILE A 222 -3.03 8.03 16.17
CA ILE A 222 -2.44 9.38 16.23
C ILE A 222 -3.01 10.09 17.45
N VAL A 223 -2.15 10.79 18.19
CA VAL A 223 -2.54 11.64 19.32
C VAL A 223 -2.40 13.10 18.87
N GLY A 224 -3.52 13.75 18.54
CA GLY A 224 -3.56 15.15 18.09
C GLY A 224 -4.78 15.45 17.22
N SER A 225 -5.38 16.62 17.38
CA SER A 225 -6.53 17.06 16.57
C SER A 225 -6.09 17.49 15.17
N GLY A 226 -6.87 17.14 14.13
CA GLY A 226 -6.63 17.60 12.75
C GLY A 226 -5.54 16.84 12.00
N LEU A 227 -5.21 15.63 12.46
CA LEU A 227 -4.27 14.73 11.78
C LEU A 227 -5.01 13.52 11.22
N ASP A 228 -4.58 13.04 10.07
CA ASP A 228 -5.19 11.92 9.37
C ASP A 228 -4.38 10.63 9.54
N ASN A 229 -5.10 9.52 9.73
CA ASN A 229 -4.55 8.17 9.67
C ASN A 229 -4.96 7.53 8.34
N TYR A 230 -3.99 7.19 7.50
CA TYR A 230 -4.24 6.48 6.23
C TYR A 230 -3.85 5.02 6.35
N GLY A 231 -4.82 4.11 6.17
CA GLY A 231 -4.57 2.68 6.03
C GLY A 231 -3.79 2.36 4.76
N ILE A 232 -4.35 2.79 3.63
CA ILE A 232 -3.73 2.74 2.31
C ILE A 232 -3.99 4.11 1.66
N ARG A 233 -2.93 4.75 1.16
CA ARG A 233 -3.03 6.00 0.41
C ARG A 233 -2.40 5.81 -0.96
N SER A 234 -3.23 5.79 -1.98
CA SER A 234 -2.81 5.67 -3.38
C SER A 234 -3.05 6.98 -4.11
N ILE A 235 -2.05 7.46 -4.84
CA ILE A 235 -2.18 8.52 -5.85
C ILE A 235 -1.63 7.92 -7.13
N VAL A 236 -2.42 7.93 -8.20
CA VAL A 236 -2.07 7.26 -9.46
C VAL A 236 -2.22 8.25 -10.60
N GLY A 237 -1.16 8.37 -11.42
CA GLY A 237 -1.09 9.29 -12.54
C GLY A 237 -0.96 10.76 -12.14
N ASP A 238 -0.95 11.61 -13.16
CA ASP A 238 -0.95 13.06 -13.09
C ASP A 238 -1.70 13.66 -14.29
N GLY A 239 -1.76 14.98 -14.40
CA GLY A 239 -2.45 15.67 -15.49
C GLY A 239 -1.90 15.40 -16.90
N SER A 240 -0.76 14.70 -17.02
CA SER A 240 -0.13 14.32 -18.29
C SER A 240 -0.32 12.83 -18.63
N SER A 241 -0.92 12.04 -17.73
CA SER A 241 -1.12 10.61 -17.92
C SER A 241 -2.23 10.33 -18.94
N THR A 242 -1.93 9.58 -20.00
CA THR A 242 -2.84 9.35 -21.15
C THR A 242 -3.43 7.93 -21.24
N GLY A 243 -2.95 6.99 -20.41
CA GLY A 243 -3.45 5.62 -20.37
C GLY A 243 -4.67 5.43 -19.45
N ASN A 244 -5.17 4.20 -19.35
CA ASN A 244 -6.17 3.85 -18.33
C ASN A 244 -5.54 3.94 -16.93
N ILE A 245 -6.20 4.63 -16.00
CA ILE A 245 -5.71 4.84 -14.63
C ILE A 245 -6.69 4.19 -13.66
N TYR A 246 -6.22 3.22 -12.89
CA TYR A 246 -6.99 2.56 -11.84
C TYR A 246 -6.42 2.94 -10.47
N GLY A 247 -7.21 3.58 -9.62
CA GLY A 247 -6.81 3.86 -8.24
C GLY A 247 -6.79 2.59 -7.38
N VAL A 248 -7.74 1.70 -7.63
CA VAL A 248 -7.82 0.34 -7.09
C VAL A 248 -8.34 -0.56 -8.21
N TYR A 249 -7.62 -1.64 -8.50
CA TYR A 249 -8.09 -2.72 -9.37
C TYR A 249 -8.18 -3.99 -8.52
N SER A 250 -9.37 -4.60 -8.46
CA SER A 250 -9.63 -5.81 -7.68
C SER A 250 -10.48 -6.77 -8.49
N GLU A 251 -9.98 -7.98 -8.70
CA GLU A 251 -10.67 -9.08 -9.37
C GLU A 251 -10.72 -10.27 -8.40
N VAL A 252 -11.90 -10.91 -8.30
CA VAL A 252 -12.08 -12.10 -7.47
C VAL A 252 -12.62 -13.24 -8.33
N VAL A 253 -11.80 -14.27 -8.45
CA VAL A 253 -12.10 -15.49 -9.20
C VAL A 253 -12.22 -16.65 -8.21
N GLY A 254 -13.24 -17.49 -8.34
CA GLY A 254 -13.44 -18.65 -7.45
C GLY A 254 -14.58 -19.56 -7.87
N SER A 255 -14.57 -20.81 -7.42
CA SER A 255 -15.61 -21.81 -7.72
C SER A 255 -16.94 -21.52 -7.02
N THR A 256 -18.03 -22.14 -7.47
CA THR A 256 -19.41 -21.65 -7.28
C THR A 256 -19.99 -21.72 -5.86
N SER A 257 -19.32 -22.30 -4.86
CA SER A 257 -19.94 -22.54 -3.54
C SER A 257 -19.69 -21.48 -2.46
N THR A 258 -18.83 -20.48 -2.68
CA THR A 258 -18.50 -19.45 -1.67
C THR A 258 -18.91 -18.04 -2.10
N ASN A 259 -19.06 -17.13 -1.14
CA ASN A 259 -19.22 -15.70 -1.43
C ASN A 259 -17.90 -15.11 -1.94
N LYS A 260 -17.97 -14.23 -2.94
CA LYS A 260 -16.81 -13.52 -3.51
C LYS A 260 -17.06 -12.03 -3.40
N TYR A 261 -16.12 -11.33 -2.79
CA TYR A 261 -16.21 -9.88 -2.61
C TYR A 261 -14.91 -9.25 -3.08
N SER A 262 -14.97 -8.39 -4.11
CA SER A 262 -13.82 -7.60 -4.56
C SER A 262 -13.40 -6.52 -3.55
N GLY A 263 -14.27 -6.21 -2.60
CA GLY A 263 -13.97 -5.39 -1.43
C GLY A 263 -15.06 -5.52 -0.37
N ILE A 264 -14.66 -5.40 0.90
CA ILE A 264 -15.55 -5.25 2.05
C ILE A 264 -15.09 -4.01 2.81
N PHE A 265 -15.99 -3.06 3.02
CA PHE A 265 -15.71 -1.81 3.73
C PHE A 265 -16.60 -1.75 4.96
N ILE A 266 -15.99 -1.67 6.15
CA ILE A 266 -16.71 -1.61 7.43
C ILE A 266 -16.33 -0.31 8.11
N GLY A 267 -17.33 0.53 8.35
CA GLY A 267 -17.14 1.82 9.00
C GLY A 267 -18.42 2.64 9.01
N PRO A 268 -18.43 3.77 9.73
CA PRO A 268 -19.61 4.62 9.85
C PRO A 268 -19.92 5.39 8.57
N ASN A 269 -19.01 5.45 7.59
CA ASN A 269 -19.22 6.17 6.33
C ASN A 269 -18.43 5.52 5.20
N PHE A 270 -19.04 5.41 4.03
CA PHE A 270 -18.35 5.14 2.76
C PHE A 270 -18.72 6.25 1.77
N GLY A 271 -17.72 6.93 1.21
CA GLY A 271 -17.94 8.10 0.36
C GLY A 271 -17.28 7.95 -1.01
N ILE A 272 -17.97 8.42 -2.04
CA ILE A 272 -17.45 8.57 -3.41
C ILE A 272 -17.39 10.06 -3.71
N ARG A 273 -16.20 10.60 -3.95
CA ARG A 273 -15.96 12.06 -4.03
C ARG A 273 -14.99 12.41 -5.14
N ASN A 274 -15.14 13.62 -5.68
CA ASN A 274 -14.23 14.19 -6.68
C ASN A 274 -13.06 14.95 -6.03
N SER A 275 -13.24 15.43 -4.80
CA SER A 275 -12.18 16.13 -4.07
C SER A 275 -12.19 15.81 -2.57
N ASN A 276 -11.07 16.12 -1.92
CA ASN A 276 -10.92 16.02 -0.47
C ASN A 276 -11.65 17.14 0.29
N LEU A 277 -12.19 18.15 -0.41
CA LEU A 277 -12.94 19.25 0.17
C LEU A 277 -14.45 18.94 0.17
N ALA A 278 -15.16 19.41 1.19
CA ALA A 278 -16.60 19.26 1.29
C ALA A 278 -17.28 19.98 0.11
N GLY A 279 -17.94 19.25 -0.78
CA GLY A 279 -18.76 19.86 -1.83
C GLY A 279 -19.11 18.96 -3.00
N ASP A 280 -18.26 17.99 -3.35
CA ASP A 280 -18.46 17.18 -4.55
C ASP A 280 -18.32 15.67 -4.28
N GLY A 281 -19.44 14.95 -4.33
CA GLY A 281 -19.57 13.52 -4.05
C GLY A 281 -20.79 13.16 -3.21
N TYR A 282 -20.89 11.90 -2.78
CA TYR A 282 -21.93 11.42 -1.87
C TYR A 282 -21.40 10.39 -0.88
N ASN A 283 -21.98 10.37 0.33
CA ASN A 283 -21.80 9.29 1.30
C ASN A 283 -22.95 8.28 1.16
N LEU A 284 -22.63 6.99 1.16
CA LEU A 284 -23.62 5.92 1.21
C LEU A 284 -24.24 5.77 2.62
N PRO A 285 -25.52 5.38 2.73
CA PRO A 285 -26.14 5.02 4.00
C PRO A 285 -25.42 3.85 4.70
N THR A 286 -25.50 3.82 6.02
CA THR A 286 -24.95 2.72 6.85
C THR A 286 -25.94 1.59 7.09
N THR A 287 -27.19 1.75 6.65
CA THR A 287 -28.26 0.78 6.82
C THR A 287 -28.77 0.29 5.46
N ASP A 288 -29.23 -0.94 5.41
CA ASP A 288 -29.87 -1.50 4.23
C ASP A 288 -31.20 -0.80 3.93
N GLY A 289 -31.58 -0.79 2.65
CA GLY A 289 -32.90 -0.34 2.22
C GLY A 289 -33.95 -1.40 2.50
N LEU A 290 -35.18 -0.97 2.76
CA LEU A 290 -36.33 -1.87 2.80
C LEU A 290 -36.76 -2.26 1.38
N SER A 291 -37.51 -3.35 1.26
CA SER A 291 -38.10 -3.76 -0.02
C SER A 291 -38.96 -2.63 -0.61
N GLY A 292 -38.75 -2.30 -1.88
CA GLY A 292 -39.44 -1.21 -2.58
C GLY A 292 -38.79 0.16 -2.42
N GLN A 293 -37.65 0.27 -1.72
CA GLN A 293 -36.87 1.49 -1.66
C GLN A 293 -35.76 1.52 -2.72
N VAL A 294 -35.41 2.73 -3.15
CA VAL A 294 -34.30 3.02 -4.05
C VAL A 294 -33.33 3.98 -3.39
N LEU A 295 -32.05 3.84 -3.70
CA LEU A 295 -31.04 4.77 -3.23
C LEU A 295 -31.11 6.04 -4.09
N THR A 296 -31.37 7.18 -3.47
CA THR A 296 -31.41 8.49 -4.13
C THR A 296 -30.41 9.45 -3.49
N THR A 297 -30.08 10.53 -4.20
CA THR A 297 -29.27 11.64 -3.68
C THR A 297 -30.12 12.89 -3.58
N ASN A 298 -29.89 13.70 -2.55
CA ASN A 298 -30.54 15.00 -2.38
C ASN A 298 -29.84 16.14 -3.15
N GLY A 299 -28.79 15.83 -3.94
CA GLY A 299 -27.99 16.83 -4.65
C GLY A 299 -27.06 17.66 -3.75
N ALA A 300 -27.06 17.43 -2.44
CA ALA A 300 -26.20 18.08 -1.44
C ALA A 300 -25.20 17.08 -0.80
N GLY A 301 -24.90 15.99 -1.52
CA GLY A 301 -23.89 15.01 -1.14
C GLY A 301 -24.31 13.98 -0.09
N VAL A 302 -25.62 13.82 0.14
CA VAL A 302 -26.16 12.76 0.99
C VAL A 302 -26.99 11.80 0.13
N ALA A 303 -26.59 10.53 0.12
CA ALA A 303 -27.42 9.46 -0.43
C ALA A 303 -28.31 8.87 0.69
N SER A 304 -29.55 8.54 0.37
CA SER A 304 -30.53 7.97 1.31
C SER A 304 -31.48 7.01 0.61
N TRP A 305 -32.02 6.04 1.35
CA TRP A 305 -33.10 5.20 0.86
C TRP A 305 -34.40 5.99 0.85
N GLN A 306 -35.05 6.05 -0.31
CA GLN A 306 -36.37 6.63 -0.46
C GLN A 306 -37.31 5.57 -0.98
N SER A 307 -38.53 5.53 -0.46
CA SER A 307 -39.59 4.72 -1.05
C SER A 307 -39.88 5.26 -2.46
N ILE A 308 -40.00 4.36 -3.42
CA ILE A 308 -40.63 4.72 -4.70
C ILE A 308 -42.06 5.15 -4.34
N SER A 309 -42.51 6.31 -4.83
CA SER A 309 -43.88 6.75 -4.54
C SER A 309 -44.85 5.66 -5.03
N GLU A 310 -45.85 5.31 -4.23
CA GLU A 310 -46.88 4.33 -4.60
C GLU A 310 -47.54 4.63 -5.96
N THR A 311 -47.45 5.89 -6.42
CA THR A 311 -47.88 6.41 -7.73
C THR A 311 -47.30 5.70 -8.97
N GLU A 312 -46.22 4.91 -8.84
CA GLU A 312 -45.69 4.08 -9.95
C GLU A 312 -46.09 2.59 -9.82
N ARG A 313 -46.70 2.18 -8.71
CA ARG A 313 -47.35 0.87 -8.57
C ARG A 313 -48.80 1.03 -8.96
N SER A 314 -49.07 1.07 -10.27
CA SER A 314 -50.40 1.29 -10.88
C SER A 314 -51.50 0.44 -10.23
N SER A 315 -52.11 0.95 -9.15
CA SER A 315 -53.28 0.31 -8.56
C SER A 315 -54.47 0.61 -9.47
N ILE A 316 -55.17 -0.45 -9.90
CA ILE A 316 -56.42 -0.34 -10.65
C ILE A 316 -57.54 -0.59 -9.66
N ARG A 317 -58.31 0.44 -9.34
CA ARG A 317 -59.47 0.34 -8.43
C ARG A 317 -60.76 0.51 -9.23
N THR A 318 -61.77 -0.33 -8.98
CA THR A 318 -63.11 -0.16 -9.56
C THR A 318 -64.04 0.46 -8.53
N ILE A 319 -64.75 1.53 -8.88
CA ILE A 319 -65.73 2.20 -8.00
C ILE A 319 -67.03 2.49 -8.75
N ASN A 320 -68.13 2.58 -8.03
CA ASN A 320 -69.45 2.91 -8.60
C ASN A 320 -70.01 4.25 -8.08
N THR A 321 -69.51 4.75 -6.96
CA THR A 321 -69.92 6.01 -6.33
C THR A 321 -68.79 6.56 -5.44
N GLY A 322 -68.91 7.80 -4.99
CA GLY A 322 -68.01 8.41 -3.99
C GLY A 322 -66.77 9.08 -4.57
N THR A 323 -65.85 9.48 -3.68
CA THR A 323 -64.64 10.22 -4.04
C THR A 323 -63.46 9.27 -4.30
N ILE A 324 -62.72 9.51 -5.38
CA ILE A 324 -61.41 8.88 -5.63
C ILE A 324 -60.44 9.25 -4.49
N ALA A 325 -59.65 8.27 -4.03
CA ALA A 325 -58.68 8.49 -2.96
C ALA A 325 -57.36 9.07 -3.52
N ASP A 326 -56.62 9.83 -2.70
CA ASP A 326 -55.31 10.37 -3.10
C ASP A 326 -54.26 9.29 -3.44
N THR A 327 -54.48 8.06 -2.97
CA THR A 327 -53.66 6.88 -3.28
C THR A 327 -54.05 6.17 -4.59
N ASP A 328 -55.19 6.50 -5.19
CA ASP A 328 -55.61 5.88 -6.46
C ASP A 328 -54.82 6.48 -7.64
N ASP A 329 -54.50 5.67 -8.65
CA ASP A 329 -53.87 6.15 -9.89
C ASP A 329 -54.70 5.82 -11.12
N THR A 330 -55.10 4.55 -11.31
CA THR A 330 -56.04 4.14 -12.35
C THR A 330 -57.37 3.75 -11.70
N VAL A 331 -58.45 4.41 -12.10
CA VAL A 331 -59.79 4.12 -11.57
C VAL A 331 -60.74 3.73 -12.69
N LEU A 332 -61.36 2.56 -12.56
CA LEU A 332 -62.46 2.11 -13.40
C LEU A 332 -63.79 2.54 -12.75
N ILE A 333 -64.57 3.38 -13.44
CA ILE A 333 -65.81 3.91 -12.90
C ILE A 333 -67.03 3.22 -13.52
N THR A 334 -67.98 2.81 -12.68
CA THR A 334 -69.25 2.16 -13.08
C THR A 334 -70.49 2.96 -12.70
N GLY A 335 -70.30 4.15 -12.11
CA GLY A 335 -71.32 5.14 -11.80
C GLY A 335 -70.68 6.51 -11.59
N ASP A 336 -71.49 7.51 -11.25
CA ASP A 336 -71.02 8.88 -11.03
C ASP A 336 -70.12 8.97 -9.79
N ILE A 337 -69.03 9.73 -9.92
CA ILE A 337 -68.00 9.83 -8.89
C ILE A 337 -67.56 11.28 -8.69
N SER A 338 -66.77 11.51 -7.64
CA SER A 338 -66.06 12.76 -7.44
C SER A 338 -64.54 12.53 -7.39
N ILE A 339 -63.78 13.56 -7.74
CA ILE A 339 -62.36 13.66 -7.41
C ILE A 339 -62.15 14.75 -6.35
N PRO A 340 -61.10 14.63 -5.51
CA PRO A 340 -60.76 15.67 -4.54
C PRO A 340 -60.59 17.04 -5.21
N GLU A 341 -60.73 18.12 -4.44
CA GLU A 341 -60.42 19.46 -4.92
C GLU A 341 -58.93 19.59 -5.27
N ALA A 342 -58.61 20.20 -6.41
CA ALA A 342 -57.24 20.52 -6.77
C ALA A 342 -56.71 21.62 -5.83
N SER A 343 -55.59 21.35 -5.17
CA SER A 343 -54.97 22.27 -4.22
C SER A 343 -53.46 22.09 -4.22
N ALA A 344 -52.73 22.99 -3.55
CA ALA A 344 -51.27 22.87 -3.41
C ALA A 344 -50.83 21.52 -2.82
N ALA A 345 -51.69 20.85 -2.03
CA ALA A 345 -51.41 19.55 -1.43
C ALA A 345 -51.33 18.39 -2.44
N ASN A 346 -51.97 18.52 -3.61
CA ASN A 346 -51.97 17.49 -4.65
C ASN A 346 -51.36 17.97 -5.98
N LEU A 347 -50.51 19.01 -5.96
CA LEU A 347 -49.80 19.50 -7.14
C LEU A 347 -49.05 18.36 -7.85
N GLY A 348 -49.32 18.17 -9.14
CA GLY A 348 -48.69 17.14 -9.97
C GLY A 348 -49.33 15.75 -9.87
N LYS A 349 -50.27 15.51 -8.94
CA LYS A 349 -51.01 14.24 -8.85
C LYS A 349 -51.78 14.00 -10.14
N LYS A 350 -51.75 12.75 -10.61
CA LYS A 350 -52.45 12.29 -11.81
C LYS A 350 -53.49 11.25 -11.44
N TYR A 351 -54.66 11.34 -12.07
CA TYR A 351 -55.65 10.27 -12.07
C TYR A 351 -55.94 9.87 -13.51
N THR A 352 -55.82 8.58 -13.82
CA THR A 352 -56.32 7.98 -15.06
C THR A 352 -57.67 7.34 -14.76
N ILE A 353 -58.74 7.95 -15.24
CA ILE A 353 -60.10 7.50 -14.98
C ILE A 353 -60.65 6.92 -16.28
N ALA A 354 -61.08 5.66 -16.25
CA ALA A 354 -61.62 4.96 -17.40
C ALA A 354 -63.01 4.39 -17.08
N LEU A 355 -63.85 4.26 -18.11
CA LEU A 355 -65.13 3.58 -17.97
C LEU A 355 -64.92 2.10 -17.64
N GLY A 356 -65.65 1.61 -16.65
CA GLY A 356 -65.79 0.18 -16.37
C GLY A 356 -66.70 -0.51 -17.39
N LEU A 357 -66.82 -1.84 -17.27
CA LEU A 357 -67.69 -2.63 -18.15
C LEU A 357 -69.13 -2.09 -18.13
N ASN A 358 -69.78 -2.06 -19.29
CA ASN A 358 -71.18 -1.63 -19.46
C ASN A 358 -71.52 -0.21 -18.96
N SER A 359 -70.51 0.65 -18.80
CA SER A 359 -70.69 2.01 -18.26
C SER A 359 -70.64 3.05 -19.37
N ASP A 360 -71.57 4.01 -19.35
CA ASP A 360 -71.65 5.11 -20.33
C ASP A 360 -72.26 6.35 -19.66
N ASN A 361 -71.94 7.53 -20.20
CA ASN A 361 -72.44 8.82 -19.77
C ASN A 361 -72.35 9.03 -18.24
N LEU A 362 -71.17 8.78 -17.68
CA LEU A 362 -70.89 8.98 -16.27
C LEU A 362 -70.33 10.38 -16.03
N THR A 363 -70.77 11.01 -14.95
CA THR A 363 -70.31 12.34 -14.54
C THR A 363 -69.24 12.22 -13.47
N ILE A 364 -68.10 12.86 -13.71
CA ILE A 364 -67.05 13.08 -12.73
C ILE A 364 -67.22 14.50 -12.19
N THR A 365 -67.31 14.64 -10.88
CA THR A 365 -67.51 15.92 -10.20
C THR A 365 -66.28 16.32 -9.37
N THR A 366 -66.10 17.61 -9.10
CA THR A 366 -65.12 18.11 -8.13
C THR A 366 -65.69 19.33 -7.41
N SER A 367 -65.32 19.52 -6.15
CA SER A 367 -65.91 20.53 -5.25
C SER A 367 -65.31 21.93 -5.38
N GLY A 368 -64.23 22.12 -6.16
CA GLY A 368 -63.51 23.39 -6.31
C GLY A 368 -63.37 23.89 -7.75
N ASN A 369 -62.34 24.71 -8.00
CA ASN A 369 -61.94 25.12 -9.36
C ASN A 369 -61.72 23.86 -10.21
N GLY A 370 -62.69 23.56 -11.08
CA GLY A 370 -62.85 22.22 -11.63
C GLY A 370 -61.92 21.82 -12.76
N PHE A 371 -62.45 21.06 -13.70
CA PHE A 371 -61.75 20.55 -14.86
C PHE A 371 -61.44 21.67 -15.85
N PHE A 372 -60.19 21.74 -16.27
CA PHE A 372 -59.69 22.69 -17.25
C PHE A 372 -59.15 21.96 -18.48
N TYR A 373 -59.68 22.30 -19.65
CA TYR A 373 -59.09 21.87 -20.92
C TYR A 373 -58.00 22.85 -21.36
N PRO A 374 -56.79 22.36 -21.67
CA PRO A 374 -55.82 23.16 -22.39
C PRO A 374 -56.44 23.74 -23.67
N GLY A 375 -56.42 25.07 -23.81
CA GLY A 375 -57.01 25.79 -24.95
C GLY A 375 -58.45 26.29 -24.77
N ASN A 376 -59.08 26.07 -23.60
CA ASN A 376 -60.38 26.65 -23.25
C ASN A 376 -60.21 27.65 -22.09
N SER A 377 -60.97 28.74 -22.06
CA SER A 377 -60.98 29.71 -20.94
C SER A 377 -61.92 29.31 -19.80
N SER A 378 -62.82 28.36 -20.03
CA SER A 378 -63.84 27.95 -19.06
C SER A 378 -63.37 26.76 -18.22
N VAL A 379 -63.65 26.83 -16.91
CA VAL A 379 -63.46 25.75 -15.94
C VAL A 379 -64.82 25.15 -15.62
N SER A 380 -64.93 23.82 -15.61
CA SER A 380 -66.19 23.11 -15.31
C SER A 380 -66.06 22.29 -14.03
N SER A 381 -67.03 22.38 -13.11
CA SER A 381 -67.07 21.52 -11.92
C SER A 381 -67.42 20.07 -12.23
N THR A 382 -67.83 19.79 -13.47
CA THR A 382 -68.19 18.45 -13.94
C THR A 382 -67.50 18.09 -15.25
N PHE A 383 -67.20 16.81 -15.42
CA PHE A 383 -66.69 16.24 -16.67
C PHE A 383 -67.46 14.96 -17.00
N ASN A 384 -68.10 14.92 -18.15
CA ASN A 384 -68.87 13.74 -18.59
C ASN A 384 -67.97 12.79 -19.40
N LEU A 385 -67.79 11.59 -18.89
CA LEU A 385 -67.09 10.50 -19.55
C LEU A 385 -68.11 9.58 -20.23
N ASN A 386 -68.06 9.55 -21.57
CA ASN A 386 -69.00 8.81 -22.42
C ASN A 386 -68.27 7.74 -23.23
N LYS A 387 -68.93 6.69 -23.70
CA LYS A 387 -68.36 5.72 -24.63
C LYS A 387 -68.04 6.37 -25.98
N ASN A 388 -67.01 5.86 -26.68
CA ASN A 388 -66.82 6.08 -28.11
C ASN A 388 -67.30 4.85 -28.91
N PRO A 389 -67.39 4.92 -30.25
CA PRO A 389 -67.67 3.78 -31.12
C PRO A 389 -66.71 2.57 -30.98
N LEU A 390 -65.58 2.71 -30.28
CA LEU A 390 -64.62 1.65 -29.98
C LEU A 390 -64.69 1.19 -28.49
N GLU A 391 -65.76 1.58 -27.79
CA GLU A 391 -66.10 1.21 -26.40
C GLU A 391 -65.10 1.58 -25.29
N GLN A 392 -64.10 2.42 -25.56
CA GLN A 392 -63.11 2.83 -24.56
C GLN A 392 -62.93 4.35 -24.53
N ARG A 393 -63.27 4.98 -23.40
CA ARG A 393 -62.80 6.33 -23.07
C ARG A 393 -62.19 6.35 -21.68
N SER A 394 -61.00 6.93 -21.63
CA SER A 394 -60.35 7.34 -20.40
C SER A 394 -59.98 8.82 -20.48
N VAL A 395 -59.86 9.42 -19.31
CA VAL A 395 -59.33 10.77 -19.12
C VAL A 395 -58.20 10.69 -18.12
N THR A 396 -57.08 11.34 -18.44
CA THR A 396 -56.04 11.60 -17.45
C THR A 396 -56.10 13.07 -17.08
N VAL A 397 -56.30 13.32 -15.79
CA VAL A 397 -56.25 14.65 -15.21
C VAL A 397 -55.00 14.78 -14.36
N GLN A 398 -54.41 15.97 -14.38
CA GLN A 398 -53.27 16.34 -13.53
C GLN A 398 -53.59 17.62 -12.78
N SER A 399 -53.41 17.62 -11.46
CA SER A 399 -53.58 18.84 -10.66
C SER A 399 -52.42 19.80 -10.92
N ASP A 400 -52.73 21.06 -11.20
CA ASP A 400 -51.75 22.16 -11.24
C ASP A 400 -51.63 22.90 -9.90
N GLY A 401 -52.22 22.34 -8.84
CA GLY A 401 -52.28 22.95 -7.52
C GLY A 401 -53.47 23.89 -7.31
N THR A 402 -54.26 24.15 -8.35
CA THR A 402 -55.47 25.01 -8.27
C THR A 402 -56.67 24.45 -9.03
N LYS A 403 -56.45 23.66 -10.08
CA LYS A 403 -57.48 23.06 -10.95
C LYS A 403 -56.98 21.73 -11.52
N TRP A 404 -57.90 20.92 -12.00
CA TRP A 404 -57.59 19.65 -12.66
C TRP A 404 -57.42 19.87 -14.16
N VAL A 405 -56.18 19.85 -14.64
CA VAL A 405 -55.86 19.99 -16.06
C VAL A 405 -56.07 18.65 -16.76
N ILE A 406 -56.89 18.63 -17.80
CA ILE A 406 -57.07 17.44 -18.64
C ILE A 406 -55.89 17.36 -19.59
N ILE A 407 -54.95 16.44 -19.30
CA ILE A 407 -53.68 16.31 -20.04
C ILE A 407 -53.71 15.20 -21.08
N ASN A 408 -54.58 14.22 -20.89
CA ASN A 408 -54.84 13.19 -21.87
C ASN A 408 -56.33 12.92 -21.89
N LEU A 409 -56.85 12.81 -23.09
CA LEU A 409 -58.21 12.41 -23.30
C LEU A 409 -58.23 11.57 -24.56
N ILE A 410 -58.69 10.33 -24.42
CA ILE A 410 -58.97 9.48 -25.55
C ILE A 410 -60.34 9.92 -26.11
N ARG A 411 -60.34 11.04 -26.84
CA ARG A 411 -61.35 11.31 -27.88
C ARG A 411 -60.84 10.60 -29.12
N ASN A 412 -61.74 9.96 -29.87
CA ASN A 412 -61.42 9.38 -31.17
C ASN A 412 -60.51 10.27 -32.01
#